data_AF-A0A1R0KUC5-F1
#
_entry.id   AF-A0A1R0KUC5-F1
#
_cell.length_a   1.000
_cell.length_b   1.000
_cell.length_c   1.000
_cell.angle_alpha   90.00
_cell.angle_beta   90.00
_cell.angle_gamma   90.00
#
_symmetry.space_group_name_H-M   'P 1'
#
loop_
_entity.id
_entity.type
_entity.pdbx_description
1 polymer ?
#
loop_
_entity_poly.entity_id
_entity_poly.type
_entity_poly.pdbx_seq_one_letter_code
_entity_poly.pdbx_strand_id
1 'polypeptide(L)'
;MTILVRLACEDRDTRSGWSHRRRSRQAVAVALLADLERAGAVAVIDSHLHLVDADTVAARLASRHAPAVVHALTAARPLTLAGSIAAMEGPADRVSWDLLIRDGDARDRRRPGCELTNTSATHWWRMILATAPRNTRLWPVAVALWAILAEAGLHEGLCEDVQKAYRDTMPPGVVLELLLPLHRSWARVLPRRHARATPRPLPFAAARRRR
;
A
#
# COMPACT_ATOMS: atom_id res chain seq x y z
N MET A 1 8.63 6.69 4.41
CA MET A 1 7.51 6.36 3.48
C MET A 1 6.23 5.98 4.23
N THR A 2 6.32 5.17 5.29
CA THR A 2 5.20 4.66 6.11
C THR A 2 4.26 5.73 6.66
N ILE A 3 4.81 6.84 7.18
CA ILE A 3 4.05 7.99 7.70
C ILE A 3 3.12 8.55 6.62
N LEU A 4 3.59 8.61 5.38
CA LEU A 4 2.88 9.23 4.26
C LEU A 4 1.69 8.39 3.81
N VAL A 5 1.84 7.06 3.78
CA VAL A 5 0.71 6.14 3.55
C VAL A 5 -0.30 6.25 4.67
N ARG A 6 0.15 6.36 5.94
CA ARG A 6 -0.77 6.47 7.07
C ARG A 6 -1.59 7.77 7.02
N LEU A 7 -0.92 8.91 6.78
CA LEU A 7 -1.59 10.20 6.58
C LEU A 7 -2.62 10.13 5.45
N ALA A 8 -2.29 9.45 4.34
CA ALA A 8 -3.20 9.27 3.22
C ALA A 8 -4.43 8.39 3.53
N CYS A 9 -4.31 7.43 4.45
CA CYS A 9 -5.36 6.46 4.78
C CYS A 9 -6.36 6.94 5.86
N GLU A 10 -5.94 7.79 6.82
CA GLU A 10 -6.69 7.98 8.06
C GLU A 10 -7.84 9.01 7.99
N ASP A 11 -7.77 10.01 7.11
CA ASP A 11 -8.78 11.09 7.09
C ASP A 11 -10.18 10.65 6.58
N ARG A 12 -10.32 9.40 6.10
CA ARG A 12 -11.63 8.83 5.69
C ARG A 12 -12.38 8.10 6.81
N ASP A 13 -11.93 8.21 8.07
CA ASP A 13 -12.48 7.45 9.21
C ASP A 13 -13.94 7.80 9.58
N THR A 14 -14.59 8.69 8.83
CA THR A 14 -16.04 8.93 8.95
C THR A 14 -16.92 7.83 8.32
N ARG A 15 -16.36 6.83 7.60
CA ARG A 15 -17.17 5.80 6.89
C ARG A 15 -16.73 4.32 7.03
N SER A 16 -15.79 3.95 7.91
CA SER A 16 -15.01 2.71 7.70
C SER A 16 -15.58 1.41 8.32
N GLY A 17 -15.99 0.47 7.45
CA GLY A 17 -16.17 -0.95 7.78
C GLY A 17 -14.84 -1.72 7.87
N TRP A 18 -14.88 -2.96 8.38
CA TRP A 18 -13.71 -3.82 8.67
C TRP A 18 -12.74 -4.01 7.49
N SER A 19 -13.27 -4.03 6.25
CA SER A 19 -12.47 -4.18 5.02
C SER A 19 -11.55 -3.00 4.71
N HIS A 20 -11.92 -1.77 5.11
CA HIS A 20 -11.09 -0.59 4.91
C HIS A 20 -9.86 -0.62 5.84
N ARG A 21 -10.09 -0.96 7.12
CA ARG A 21 -9.01 -1.07 8.11
C ARG A 21 -7.95 -2.10 7.71
N ARG A 22 -8.38 -3.25 7.19
CA ARG A 22 -7.45 -4.27 6.71
C ARG A 22 -6.60 -3.78 5.52
N ARG A 23 -7.23 -3.17 4.51
CA ARG A 23 -6.52 -2.64 3.33
C ARG A 23 -5.54 -1.52 3.70
N SER A 24 -5.90 -0.67 4.65
CA SER A 24 -5.00 0.37 5.20
C SER A 24 -3.77 -0.25 5.87
N ARG A 25 -3.96 -1.25 6.74
CA ARG A 25 -2.84 -1.94 7.42
C ARG A 25 -1.91 -2.63 6.43
N GLN A 26 -2.47 -3.28 5.41
CA GLN A 26 -1.69 -3.90 4.35
C GLN A 26 -0.86 -2.85 3.58
N ALA A 27 -1.46 -1.72 3.20
CA ALA A 27 -0.75 -0.63 2.53
C ALA A 27 0.40 -0.07 3.40
N VAL A 28 0.14 0.13 4.69
CA VAL A 28 1.15 0.59 5.67
C VAL A 28 2.29 -0.42 5.81
N ALA A 29 1.99 -1.72 5.86
CA ALA A 29 2.99 -2.78 5.91
C ALA A 29 3.88 -2.81 4.67
N VAL A 30 3.28 -2.72 3.47
CA VAL A 30 4.04 -2.64 2.21
C VAL A 30 4.93 -1.40 2.18
N ALA A 31 4.40 -0.26 2.61
CA ALA A 31 5.16 0.99 2.65
C ALA A 31 6.34 0.93 3.64
N LEU A 32 6.14 0.25 4.77
CA LEU A 32 7.20 0.04 5.75
C LEU A 32 8.30 -0.87 5.20
N LEU A 33 7.93 -1.99 4.56
CA LEU A 33 8.89 -2.91 3.96
C LEU A 33 9.72 -2.24 2.86
N ALA A 34 9.10 -1.43 2.01
CA ALA A 34 9.83 -0.70 0.98
C ALA A 34 10.69 0.45 1.55
N ASP A 35 10.33 1.06 2.70
CA ASP A 35 11.24 2.01 3.39
C ASP A 35 12.47 1.28 3.95
N LEU A 36 12.27 0.09 4.52
CA LEU A 36 13.34 -0.75 5.07
C LEU A 36 14.24 -1.33 3.98
N GLU A 37 13.68 -1.73 2.83
CA GLU A 37 14.44 -2.23 1.68
C GLU A 37 15.32 -1.12 1.10
N ARG A 38 14.78 0.08 0.93
CA ARG A 38 15.55 1.26 0.52
C ARG A 38 16.67 1.62 1.49
N ALA A 39 16.49 1.31 2.78
CA ALA A 39 17.50 1.51 3.82
C ALA A 39 18.54 0.37 3.86
N GLY A 40 18.41 -0.67 3.04
CA GLY A 40 19.28 -1.84 3.05
C GLY A 40 19.05 -2.77 4.26
N ALA A 41 17.99 -2.55 5.03
CA ALA A 41 17.70 -3.32 6.25
C ALA A 41 17.07 -4.68 5.93
N VAL A 42 16.37 -4.76 4.79
CA VAL A 42 15.78 -6.00 4.27
C VAL A 42 16.07 -6.13 2.78
N ALA A 43 16.08 -7.36 2.26
CA ALA A 43 16.24 -7.65 0.85
C ALA A 43 15.16 -8.63 0.38
N VAL A 44 14.71 -8.48 -0.87
CA VAL A 44 13.81 -9.45 -1.50
C VAL A 44 14.62 -10.31 -2.47
N ILE A 45 14.71 -11.61 -2.19
CA ILE A 45 15.47 -12.59 -2.99
C ILE A 45 14.52 -13.74 -3.32
N ASP A 46 14.36 -14.07 -4.60
CA ASP A 46 13.51 -15.18 -5.06
C ASP A 46 12.08 -15.18 -4.48
N SER A 47 11.48 -14.00 -4.34
CA SER A 47 10.14 -13.78 -3.73
C SER A 47 10.07 -14.02 -2.21
N HIS A 48 11.21 -14.17 -1.56
CA HIS A 48 11.35 -14.25 -0.12
C HIS A 48 11.92 -12.95 0.44
N LEU A 49 11.45 -12.56 1.62
CA LEU A 49 11.98 -11.41 2.33
C LEU A 49 13.06 -11.88 3.32
N HIS A 50 14.23 -11.26 3.26
CA HIS A 50 15.36 -11.52 4.12
C HIS A 50 15.65 -10.29 4.97
N LEU A 51 15.80 -10.49 6.28
CA LEU A 51 16.36 -9.46 7.16
C LEU A 51 17.86 -9.42 6.95
N VAL A 52 18.38 -8.26 6.56
CA VAL A 52 19.82 -8.03 6.32
C VAL A 52 20.47 -7.47 7.57
N ASP A 53 19.84 -6.47 8.18
CA ASP A 53 20.39 -5.77 9.35
C ASP A 53 19.27 -5.37 10.32
N ALA A 54 19.22 -6.07 11.46
CA ALA A 54 18.26 -5.83 12.53
C ALA A 54 18.49 -4.49 13.25
N ASP A 55 19.75 -4.04 13.35
CA ASP A 55 20.11 -2.78 14.01
C ASP A 55 19.69 -1.60 13.14
N THR A 56 19.86 -1.70 11.83
CA THR A 56 19.32 -0.70 10.89
C THR A 56 17.80 -0.64 10.97
N VAL A 57 17.09 -1.77 11.09
CA VAL A 57 15.63 -1.75 11.35
C VAL A 57 15.33 -1.00 12.65
N ALA A 58 15.98 -1.36 13.76
CA ALA A 58 15.73 -0.74 15.05
C ALA A 58 16.00 0.77 15.04
N ALA A 59 17.14 1.19 14.48
CA ALA A 59 17.54 2.59 14.36
C ALA A 59 16.59 3.38 13.45
N ARG A 60 16.18 2.80 12.31
CA ARG A 60 15.28 3.46 11.36
C ARG A 60 13.90 3.70 11.95
N LEU A 61 13.37 2.71 12.68
CA LEU A 61 12.05 2.83 13.28
C LEU A 61 12.08 3.68 14.53
N ALA A 62 13.13 3.58 15.36
CA ALA A 62 13.26 4.26 16.65
C ALA A 62 11.92 4.28 17.43
N SER A 63 11.23 3.14 17.40
CA SER A 63 9.88 2.93 17.94
C SER A 63 9.95 1.81 18.97
N ARG A 64 9.14 1.92 20.03
CA ARG A 64 8.97 0.85 21.03
C ARG A 64 8.45 -0.46 20.44
N HIS A 65 7.85 -0.40 19.24
CA HIS A 65 7.35 -1.56 18.52
C HIS A 65 8.34 -2.10 17.45
N ALA A 66 9.54 -1.53 17.34
CA ALA A 66 10.58 -2.04 16.44
C ALA A 66 10.94 -3.52 16.72
N PRO A 67 11.02 -4.00 17.97
CA PRO A 67 11.25 -5.43 18.23
C PRO A 67 10.17 -6.33 17.65
N ALA A 68 8.91 -5.87 17.60
CA ALA A 68 7.82 -6.63 17.00
C ALA A 68 7.95 -6.73 15.46
N VAL A 69 8.49 -5.69 14.82
CA VAL A 69 8.84 -5.73 13.39
C VAL A 69 9.98 -6.71 13.14
N VAL A 70 11.08 -6.62 13.90
CA VAL A 70 12.20 -7.57 13.77
C VAL A 70 11.72 -9.00 14.02
N HIS A 71 10.87 -9.21 15.03
CA HIS A 71 10.27 -10.52 15.28
C HIS A 71 9.42 -10.97 14.09
N ALA A 72 8.54 -10.13 13.55
CA ALA A 72 7.74 -10.50 12.37
C ALA A 72 8.59 -10.85 11.13
N LEU A 73 9.75 -10.20 10.98
CA LEU A 73 10.71 -10.45 9.90
C LEU A 73 11.58 -11.71 10.11
N THR A 74 11.76 -12.15 11.35
CA THR A 74 12.65 -13.28 11.72
C THR A 74 11.90 -14.55 12.12
N ALA A 75 10.68 -14.43 12.65
CA ALA A 75 9.92 -15.52 13.27
C ALA A 75 9.42 -16.59 12.31
N ALA A 76 9.79 -16.52 11.03
CA ALA A 76 9.24 -17.42 10.05
C ALA A 76 10.30 -17.91 9.06
N ARG A 77 10.39 -19.25 9.01
CA ARG A 77 10.89 -20.04 7.87
C ARG A 77 10.54 -19.36 6.55
N PRO A 78 11.38 -19.44 5.50
CA PRO A 78 11.44 -18.45 4.43
C PRO A 78 10.05 -17.99 4.02
N LEU A 79 9.62 -16.84 4.57
CA LEU A 79 8.31 -16.31 4.26
C LEU A 79 8.36 -15.85 2.82
N THR A 80 7.34 -16.25 2.07
CA THR A 80 7.04 -15.55 0.84
C THR A 80 6.78 -14.08 1.19
N LEU A 81 7.05 -13.17 0.25
CA LEU A 81 6.80 -11.74 0.44
C LEU A 81 5.38 -11.47 0.93
N ALA A 82 4.39 -12.23 0.44
CA ALA A 82 3.00 -12.14 0.88
C ALA A 82 2.82 -12.53 2.36
N GLY A 83 3.50 -13.58 2.83
CA GLY A 83 3.51 -13.97 4.24
C GLY A 83 4.15 -12.92 5.14
N SER A 84 5.26 -12.32 4.69
CA SER A 84 5.93 -11.23 5.40
C SER A 84 5.04 -9.98 5.51
N ILE A 85 4.35 -9.59 4.44
CA ILE A 85 3.40 -8.48 4.46
C ILE A 85 2.30 -8.74 5.49
N ALA A 86 1.70 -9.93 5.48
CA ALA A 86 0.63 -10.29 6.41
C ALA A 86 1.09 -10.27 7.88
N ALA A 87 2.29 -10.80 8.17
CA ALA A 87 2.88 -10.75 9.51
C ALA A 87 3.19 -9.30 9.96
N MET A 88 3.48 -8.42 9.00
CA MET A 88 3.82 -7.01 9.25
C MET A 88 2.60 -6.10 9.42
N GLU A 89 1.39 -6.49 9.03
CA GLU A 89 0.19 -5.62 9.12
C GLU A 89 -0.04 -5.05 10.53
N GLY A 90 0.08 -5.88 11.57
CA GLY A 90 -0.09 -5.46 12.96
C GLY A 90 1.04 -4.57 13.48
N PRO A 91 2.31 -5.01 13.40
CA PRO A 91 3.46 -4.20 13.80
C PRO A 91 3.57 -2.88 13.03
N ALA A 92 3.34 -2.89 11.71
CA ALA A 92 3.45 -1.70 10.88
C ALA A 92 2.41 -0.63 11.23
N ASP A 93 1.18 -1.04 11.56
CA ASP A 93 0.12 -0.17 12.06
C ASP A 93 0.59 0.59 13.31
N ARG A 94 1.13 -0.13 14.31
CA ARG A 94 1.61 0.47 15.56
C ARG A 94 2.85 1.34 15.39
N VAL A 95 3.82 0.88 14.60
CA VAL A 95 5.03 1.65 14.28
C VAL A 95 4.68 2.93 13.54
N SER A 96 3.73 2.90 12.61
CA SER A 96 3.31 4.11 11.89
C SER A 96 2.77 5.20 12.83
N TRP A 97 2.04 4.80 13.88
CA TRP A 97 1.55 5.73 14.89
C TRP A 97 2.64 6.28 15.80
N ASP A 98 3.55 5.43 16.27
CA ASP A 98 4.67 5.90 17.09
C ASP A 98 5.52 6.92 16.32
N LEU A 99 5.77 6.67 15.02
CA LEU A 99 6.50 7.59 14.15
C LEU A 99 5.75 8.92 13.99
N LEU A 100 4.44 8.89 13.75
CA LEU A 100 3.61 10.09 13.66
C LEU A 100 3.60 10.89 14.97
N ILE A 101 3.51 10.21 16.12
CA ILE A 101 3.54 10.86 17.43
C ILE A 101 4.91 11.51 17.68
N ARG A 102 5.99 10.78 17.37
CA ARG A 102 7.36 11.28 17.51
C ARG A 102 7.60 12.52 16.66
N ASP A 103 7.08 12.53 15.44
CA ASP A 103 7.27 13.61 14.48
C ASP A 103 6.27 14.77 14.69
N GLY A 104 5.38 14.67 15.70
CA GLY A 104 4.42 15.72 16.07
C GLY A 104 3.16 15.79 15.19
N ASP A 105 3.00 14.85 14.26
CA ASP A 105 1.88 14.76 13.32
C ASP A 105 0.67 14.01 13.88
N ALA A 106 0.83 13.34 15.02
CA ALA A 106 -0.26 12.72 15.77
C ALA A 106 -0.11 12.89 17.29
N ARG A 107 -1.20 12.67 18.00
CA ARG A 107 -1.23 12.57 19.47
C ARG A 107 -1.96 11.32 19.93
N ASP A 108 -1.51 10.75 21.04
CA ASP A 108 -2.20 9.64 21.70
C ASP A 108 -3.45 10.15 22.44
N ARG A 109 -4.65 9.62 22.15
CA ARG A 109 -5.84 9.87 22.98
C ARG A 109 -6.07 8.70 23.92
N ARG A 110 -6.40 9.03 25.17
CA ARG A 110 -6.64 8.06 26.26
C ARG A 110 -7.74 7.02 25.98
N ARG A 111 -8.60 7.18 24.96
CA ARG A 111 -9.50 6.19 24.33
C ARG A 111 -10.43 6.88 23.30
N PRO A 112 -10.75 6.29 22.13
CA PRO A 112 -10.00 5.26 21.39
C PRO A 112 -9.15 5.91 20.28
N GLY A 113 -7.84 5.75 20.38
CA GLY A 113 -6.94 5.87 19.22
C GLY A 113 -6.04 7.10 19.20
N CYS A 114 -5.06 7.04 18.33
CA CYS A 114 -4.23 8.18 17.99
C CYS A 114 -5.00 9.09 17.03
N GLU A 115 -4.79 10.39 17.15
CA GLU A 115 -5.42 11.40 16.29
C GLU A 115 -4.35 12.16 15.54
N LEU A 116 -4.56 12.39 14.24
CA LEU A 116 -3.69 13.26 13.45
C LEU A 116 -3.89 14.72 13.89
N THR A 117 -2.79 15.38 14.22
CA THR A 117 -2.77 16.80 14.62
C THR A 117 -2.44 17.71 13.43
N ASN A 118 -1.72 17.19 12.43
CA ASN A 118 -1.26 17.95 11.27
C ASN A 118 -2.11 17.69 10.02
N THR A 119 -3.28 18.33 9.99
CA THR A 119 -4.21 18.24 8.84
C THR A 119 -3.64 18.87 7.57
N SER A 120 -2.80 19.91 7.70
CA SER A 120 -2.12 20.57 6.59
C SER A 120 -1.15 19.63 5.86
N ALA A 121 -0.32 18.89 6.59
CA ALA A 121 0.59 17.90 6.00
C ALA A 121 -0.20 16.80 5.28
N THR A 122 -1.29 16.33 5.88
CA THR A 122 -2.19 15.34 5.28
C THR A 122 -2.77 15.84 3.95
N HIS A 123 -3.28 17.08 3.93
CA HIS A 123 -3.82 17.71 2.73
C HIS A 123 -2.75 17.87 1.64
N TRP A 124 -1.55 18.34 1.99
CA TRP A 124 -0.45 18.52 1.06
C TRP A 124 -0.01 17.20 0.42
N TRP A 125 0.12 16.13 1.21
CA TRP A 125 0.46 14.81 0.67
C TRP A 125 -0.60 14.24 -0.26
N ARG A 126 -1.88 14.52 -0.02
CA ARG A 126 -2.95 14.15 -0.97
C ARG A 126 -2.77 14.84 -2.31
N MET A 127 -2.51 16.15 -2.32
CA MET A 127 -2.24 16.89 -3.55
C MET A 127 -1.02 16.33 -4.30
N ILE A 128 0.00 15.90 -3.54
CA ILE A 128 1.17 15.25 -4.12
C ILE A 128 0.82 13.92 -4.75
N LEU A 129 0.13 13.04 -4.02
CA LEU A 129 -0.26 11.71 -4.50
C LEU A 129 -1.22 11.81 -5.68
N ALA A 130 -2.10 12.81 -5.69
CA ALA A 130 -3.02 13.12 -6.77
C ALA A 130 -2.31 13.40 -8.10
N THR A 131 -1.18 14.09 -8.03
CA THR A 131 -0.43 14.56 -9.20
C THR A 131 0.79 13.71 -9.51
N ALA A 132 1.16 12.77 -8.61
CA ALA A 132 2.30 11.88 -8.77
C ALA A 132 2.28 11.06 -10.09
N PRO A 133 1.14 10.50 -10.54
CA PRO A 133 1.10 9.75 -11.80
C PRO A 133 1.47 10.59 -13.04
N ARG A 134 1.33 11.92 -12.97
CA ARG A 134 1.69 12.85 -14.05
C ARG A 134 3.14 13.33 -13.98
N ASN A 135 3.72 13.29 -12.78
CA ASN A 135 5.02 13.88 -12.46
C ASN A 135 6.02 12.79 -12.04
N THR A 136 6.02 11.66 -12.74
CA THR A 136 6.75 10.46 -12.32
C THR A 136 8.25 10.66 -12.18
N ARG A 137 8.84 11.51 -13.04
CA ARG A 137 10.26 11.86 -13.00
C ARG A 137 10.62 12.76 -11.82
N LEU A 138 9.69 13.60 -11.39
CA LEU A 138 9.95 14.56 -10.32
C LEU A 138 9.80 13.86 -8.97
N TRP A 139 8.79 13.01 -8.80
CA TRP A 139 8.41 12.49 -7.48
C TRP A 139 8.32 10.95 -7.45
N PRO A 140 9.44 10.22 -7.61
CA PRO A 140 9.44 8.75 -7.64
C PRO A 140 8.85 8.12 -6.36
N VAL A 141 9.09 8.75 -5.19
CA VAL A 141 8.51 8.30 -3.92
C VAL A 141 6.99 8.46 -3.91
N ALA A 142 6.47 9.57 -4.43
CA ALA A 142 5.04 9.80 -4.50
C ALA A 142 4.35 8.82 -5.46
N VAL A 143 5.01 8.43 -6.54
CA VAL A 143 4.51 7.37 -7.46
C VAL A 143 4.44 6.03 -6.75
N ALA A 144 5.50 5.63 -6.03
CA ALA A 144 5.51 4.38 -5.27
C ALA A 144 4.39 4.36 -4.22
N LEU A 145 4.22 5.46 -3.48
CA LEU A 145 3.13 5.62 -2.53
C LEU A 145 1.75 5.52 -3.18
N TRP A 146 1.56 6.18 -4.33
CA TRP A 146 0.31 6.10 -5.09
C TRP A 146 0.02 4.66 -5.52
N ALA A 147 1.02 3.92 -6.00
CA ALA A 147 0.86 2.51 -6.41
C ALA A 147 0.46 1.61 -5.22
N ILE A 148 1.08 1.80 -4.05
CA ILE A 148 0.72 1.09 -2.82
C ILE A 148 -0.75 1.34 -2.44
N LEU A 149 -1.20 2.60 -2.52
CA LEU A 149 -2.59 2.96 -2.23
C LEU A 149 -3.56 2.45 -3.32
N ALA A 150 -3.10 2.40 -4.57
CA ALA A 150 -3.88 1.89 -5.70
C ALA A 150 -4.20 0.40 -5.54
N GLU A 151 -3.17 -0.40 -5.25
CA GLU A 151 -3.28 -1.86 -5.01
C GLU A 151 -4.14 -2.18 -3.78
N ALA A 152 -4.08 -1.34 -2.75
CA ALA A 152 -4.96 -1.45 -1.59
C ALA A 152 -6.40 -0.97 -1.87
N GLY A 153 -6.70 -0.41 -3.05
CA GLY A 153 -8.01 0.18 -3.36
C GLY A 153 -8.37 1.36 -2.45
N LEU A 154 -7.36 2.11 -2.00
CA LEU A 154 -7.48 3.29 -1.12
C LEU A 154 -7.28 4.61 -1.89
N HIS A 155 -6.86 4.54 -3.15
CA HIS A 155 -6.64 5.68 -4.02
C HIS A 155 -7.93 6.44 -4.40
N GLU A 156 -9.10 5.77 -4.36
CA GLU A 156 -10.41 6.36 -4.72
C GLU A 156 -10.79 7.57 -3.84
N GLY A 157 -10.25 7.66 -2.62
CA GLY A 157 -10.49 8.78 -1.72
C GLY A 157 -9.49 9.93 -1.84
N LEU A 158 -8.42 9.77 -2.64
CA LEU A 158 -7.41 10.81 -2.77
C LEU A 158 -7.89 11.98 -3.63
N CYS A 159 -8.88 11.77 -4.52
CA CYS A 159 -9.19 12.71 -5.60
C CYS A 159 -10.58 12.56 -6.24
N GLU A 160 -11.71 12.84 -5.60
CA GLU A 160 -12.92 13.08 -6.42
C GLU A 160 -12.78 14.39 -7.25
N ASP A 161 -12.23 15.44 -6.64
CA ASP A 161 -12.04 16.76 -7.28
C ASP A 161 -10.87 16.79 -8.27
N VAL A 162 -9.76 16.10 -7.98
CA VAL A 162 -8.59 16.06 -8.87
C VAL A 162 -8.74 15.00 -9.97
N GLN A 163 -9.50 13.90 -9.77
CA GLN A 163 -9.80 12.96 -10.86
C GLN A 163 -10.73 13.57 -11.91
N LYS A 164 -11.59 14.53 -11.53
CA LYS A 164 -12.42 15.29 -12.45
C LYS A 164 -11.55 16.14 -13.38
N ALA A 165 -10.66 16.96 -12.82
CA ALA A 165 -9.65 17.69 -13.60
C ALA A 165 -8.72 16.76 -14.41
N TYR A 166 -8.51 15.52 -13.95
CA TYR A 166 -7.64 14.57 -14.60
C TYR A 166 -8.23 13.96 -15.88
N ARG A 167 -9.51 13.56 -15.83
CA ARG A 167 -10.24 12.97 -16.96
C ARG A 167 -10.35 13.90 -18.16
N ASP A 168 -10.40 15.20 -17.89
CA ASP A 168 -10.58 16.21 -18.95
C ASP A 168 -9.29 16.54 -19.73
N THR A 169 -8.11 16.05 -19.29
CA THR A 169 -6.80 16.48 -19.83
C THR A 169 -5.85 15.39 -20.32
N MET A 170 -6.14 14.10 -20.15
CA MET A 170 -5.18 13.03 -20.48
C MET A 170 -5.71 12.05 -21.55
N PRO A 171 -4.92 11.74 -22.60
CA PRO A 171 -5.26 10.70 -23.56
C PRO A 171 -5.12 9.28 -22.93
N PRO A 172 -5.98 8.32 -23.32
CA PRO A 172 -5.94 6.96 -22.79
C PRO A 172 -4.66 6.22 -23.23
N GLY A 173 -3.95 5.59 -22.29
CA GLY A 173 -2.84 4.66 -22.56
C GLY A 173 -1.53 4.88 -21.78
N VAL A 174 -1.28 6.09 -21.29
CA VAL A 174 0.01 6.48 -20.68
C VAL A 174 0.28 5.80 -19.32
N VAL A 175 -0.77 5.41 -18.59
CA VAL A 175 -0.66 4.80 -17.25
C VAL A 175 -0.03 3.41 -17.30
N LEU A 176 -0.20 2.65 -18.40
CA LEU A 176 0.33 1.29 -18.51
C LEU A 176 1.84 1.24 -18.76
N GLU A 177 2.40 2.22 -19.46
CA GLU A 177 3.82 2.23 -19.84
C GLU A 177 4.75 2.57 -18.66
N LEU A 178 4.29 3.42 -17.74
CA LEU A 178 5.02 3.80 -16.53
C LEU A 178 5.07 2.69 -15.46
N LEU A 179 4.17 1.71 -15.56
CA LEU A 179 4.10 0.59 -14.63
C LEU A 179 5.04 -0.56 -15.01
N LEU A 180 5.59 -0.64 -16.23
CA LEU A 180 6.34 -1.81 -16.70
C LEU A 180 7.54 -2.24 -15.83
N PRO A 181 8.34 -1.34 -15.22
CA PRO A 181 9.45 -1.74 -14.35
C PRO A 181 9.00 -2.31 -12.99
N LEU A 182 7.95 -1.75 -12.38
CA LEU A 182 7.40 -2.21 -11.09
C LEU A 182 6.43 -3.40 -11.27
N HIS A 183 5.67 -3.41 -12.36
CA HIS A 183 4.75 -4.48 -12.73
C HIS A 183 5.49 -5.77 -13.11
N ARG A 184 6.71 -5.71 -13.65
CA ARG A 184 7.52 -6.92 -13.94
C ARG A 184 8.05 -7.64 -12.70
N SER A 185 8.20 -6.94 -11.56
CA SER A 185 8.53 -7.56 -10.27
C SER A 185 7.26 -7.95 -9.49
N TRP A 186 6.15 -7.21 -9.65
CA TRP A 186 4.91 -7.47 -8.89
C TRP A 186 3.97 -8.49 -9.57
N ALA A 187 3.92 -8.56 -10.90
CA ALA A 187 3.10 -9.54 -11.64
C ALA A 187 3.60 -10.99 -11.49
N ARG A 188 4.80 -11.20 -10.94
CA ARG A 188 5.32 -12.52 -10.55
C ARG A 188 4.92 -12.94 -9.13
N VAL A 189 4.44 -12.02 -8.30
CA VAL A 189 4.26 -12.24 -6.84
C VAL A 189 2.78 -12.27 -6.42
N LEU A 190 1.87 -11.69 -7.19
CA LEU A 190 0.44 -11.73 -6.86
C LEU A 190 -0.27 -12.90 -7.57
N PRO A 191 -0.92 -13.82 -6.83
CA PRO A 191 -1.84 -14.75 -7.46
C PRO A 191 -3.01 -13.96 -8.04
N ARG A 192 -3.15 -14.00 -9.38
CA ARG A 192 -4.31 -13.47 -10.09
C ARG A 192 -5.58 -14.14 -9.57
N ARG A 193 -6.27 -13.51 -8.62
CA ARG A 193 -7.68 -13.81 -8.34
C ARG A 193 -8.54 -12.73 -8.96
N HIS A 194 -9.38 -13.20 -9.90
CA HIS A 194 -10.45 -12.50 -10.61
C HIS A 194 -10.06 -11.72 -11.88
N ALA A 195 -9.59 -12.44 -12.90
CA ALA A 195 -10.24 -12.26 -14.20
C ALA A 195 -11.67 -12.79 -14.06
N ARG A 196 -12.66 -11.89 -13.99
CA ARG A 196 -14.06 -12.28 -14.13
C ARG A 196 -14.21 -12.97 -15.49
N ALA A 197 -14.73 -14.18 -15.43
CA ALA A 197 -15.16 -14.95 -16.58
C ALA A 197 -16.06 -14.08 -17.48
N THR A 198 -15.66 -13.94 -18.73
CA THR A 198 -16.60 -13.68 -19.81
C THR A 198 -17.57 -14.87 -19.88
N PRO A 199 -18.89 -14.67 -19.80
CA PRO A 199 -19.81 -15.76 -20.08
C PRO A 199 -19.67 -16.15 -21.55
N ARG A 200 -19.25 -17.39 -21.80
CA ARG A 200 -19.36 -18.05 -23.09
C ARG A 200 -20.85 -18.11 -23.47
N PRO A 201 -21.28 -17.65 -24.65
CA PRO A 201 -22.62 -17.95 -25.14
C PRO A 201 -22.71 -19.47 -25.37
N LEU A 202 -23.71 -20.09 -24.76
CA LEU A 202 -24.05 -21.50 -25.00
C LEU A 202 -24.54 -21.65 -26.45
N PRO A 203 -24.07 -22.67 -27.19
CA PRO A 203 -24.67 -23.00 -28.48
C PRO A 203 -26.05 -23.65 -28.24
N PHE A 204 -27.12 -23.00 -28.71
CA PHE A 204 -28.41 -23.64 -28.92
C PHE A 204 -28.23 -24.74 -29.97
N ALA A 205 -28.13 -25.99 -29.53
CA ALA A 205 -28.16 -27.15 -30.41
C ALA A 205 -29.62 -27.47 -30.76
N ALA A 206 -29.89 -27.51 -32.06
CA ALA A 206 -31.16 -27.86 -32.65
C ALA A 206 -31.60 -29.29 -32.27
N ALA A 207 -32.81 -29.42 -31.75
CA ALA A 207 -33.48 -30.71 -31.62
C ALA A 207 -33.90 -31.21 -33.01
N ARG A 208 -33.22 -32.24 -33.51
CA ARG A 208 -33.66 -33.06 -34.64
C ARG A 208 -33.42 -34.53 -34.31
N ARG A 209 -34.53 -35.27 -34.14
CA ARG A 209 -34.89 -36.58 -34.72
C ARG A 209 -35.77 -37.40 -33.74
N ARG A 210 -37.03 -37.58 -34.11
CA ARG A 210 -37.62 -38.81 -34.69
C ARG A 210 -37.83 -39.93 -33.67
N ARG A 211 -39.10 -40.17 -33.34
CA ARG A 211 -39.79 -41.39 -33.76
C ARG A 211 -41.12 -41.00 -34.38
#